data_AF-A0A180F3L8-F1
#
_entry.id   AF-A0A180F3L8-F1
#
_cell.length_a   1.000
_cell.length_b   1.000
_cell.length_c   1.000
_cell.angle_alpha   90.00
_cell.angle_beta   90.00
_cell.angle_gamma   90.00
#
_symmetry.space_group_name_H-M   'P 1'
#
loop_
_entity.id
_entity.type
_entity.pdbx_description
1 polymer ?
#
loop_
_entity_poly.entity_id
_entity_poly.type
_entity_poly.pdbx_seq_one_letter_code
_entity_poly.pdbx_strand_id
1 'polypeptide(L)' 'MYNVIIGYCKLSDFDNRYRIRTSDYRVVYSIKDDVLTLKVIKIDHRSEVYRV' A
#
# COMPACT_ATOMS: atom_id res chain seq x y z
N MET A 1 -6.83 -8.96 -17.26
CA MET A 1 -5.64 -8.08 -17.30
C MET A 1 -5.17 -7.89 -15.86
N TYR A 2 -4.23 -8.72 -15.41
CA TYR A 2 -3.79 -8.73 -14.01
C TYR A 2 -2.85 -7.54 -13.76
N ASN A 3 -3.06 -6.82 -12.66
CA ASN A 3 -2.25 -5.66 -12.30
C ASN A 3 -0.82 -6.11 -11.95
N VAL A 4 0.19 -5.56 -12.63
CA VAL A 4 1.60 -5.80 -12.30
C VAL A 4 1.95 -5.03 -11.02
N ILE A 5 2.43 -5.75 -10.02
CA ILE A 5 3.01 -5.20 -8.78
C ILE A 5 4.48 -4.91 -9.08
N ILE A 6 4.86 -3.63 -9.04
CA ILE A 6 6.21 -3.18 -9.44
C ILE A 6 7.18 -3.12 -8.25
N GLY A 7 6.67 -3.20 -7.02
CA GLY A 7 7.48 -3.20 -5.80
C GLY A 7 6.72 -2.64 -4.59
N TYR A 8 7.40 -2.63 -3.44
CA TYR A 8 6.90 -2.09 -2.18
C TYR A 8 7.89 -1.08 -1.58
N CYS A 9 7.36 -0.09 -0.84
CA CYS A 9 8.16 0.84 -0.05
C CYS A 9 7.59 0.94 1.37
N LYS A 10 8.46 0.95 2.39
CA LYS A 10 8.07 1.30 3.77
C LYS A 10 7.82 2.81 3.84
N LEU A 11 6.75 3.21 4.51
CA LEU A 11 6.44 4.63 4.74
C LEU A 11 7.17 5.11 5.98
N SER A 12 7.79 6.29 5.92
CA SER A 12 8.57 6.89 7.02
C SER A 12 7.70 7.34 8.20
N ASP A 13 6.50 7.82 7.90
CA ASP A 13 5.69 8.57 8.87
C ASP A 13 4.78 7.67 9.72
N PHE A 14 4.78 6.36 9.45
CA PHE A 14 3.91 5.41 10.13
C PHE A 14 4.65 4.11 10.43
N ASP A 15 4.51 3.66 11.68
CA ASP A 15 5.03 2.37 12.08
C ASP A 15 4.35 1.23 11.30
N ASN A 16 5.16 0.29 10.81
CA ASN A 16 4.75 -0.88 10.04
C ASN A 16 3.77 -0.62 8.88
N ARG A 17 3.81 0.54 8.23
CA ARG A 17 3.06 0.77 6.98
C ARG A 17 3.95 0.73 5.75
N TYR A 18 3.37 0.17 4.70
CA TYR A 18 3.98 -0.04 3.41
C TYR A 18 3.03 0.41 2.32
N ARG A 19 3.59 0.72 1.15
CA ARG A 19 2.84 1.09 -0.04
C ARG A 19 3.29 0.26 -1.22
N ILE A 20 2.33 -0.30 -1.95
CA ILE A 20 2.53 -0.90 -3.27
C ILE A 20 1.90 -0.01 -4.33
N ARG A 21 2.56 0.07 -5.49
CA ARG A 21 2.03 0.73 -6.70
C ARG A 21 1.45 -0.34 -7.63
N THR A 22 0.19 -0.15 -8.01
CA THR A 22 -0.50 -1.02 -8.98
C THR A 22 -1.09 -0.14 -10.08
N SER A 23 -0.37 0.03 -11.19
CA SER A 23 -0.71 0.97 -12.27
C SER A 23 -1.06 2.37 -11.74
N ASP A 24 -2.36 2.72 -11.74
CA ASP A 24 -2.89 4.03 -11.34
C ASP A 24 -3.37 4.09 -9.90
N TYR A 25 -3.29 2.98 -9.17
CA TYR A 25 -3.68 2.89 -7.77
C TYR A 25 -2.47 2.77 -6.85
N ARG A 26 -2.64 3.26 -5.62
CA ARG A 26 -1.72 3.01 -4.51
C ARG A 26 -2.46 2.26 -3.43
N VAL A 27 -1.86 1.15 -3.00
CA VAL A 27 -2.35 0.33 -1.90
C VAL A 27 -1.46 0.60 -0.71
N VAL A 28 -2.04 1.10 0.39
CA VAL A 28 -1.34 1.20 1.67
C VAL A 28 -1.73 0.01 2.53
N TYR A 29 -0.76 -0.68 3.10
CA TYR A 29 -1.00 -1.85 3.95
C TYR A 29 -0.09 -1.85 5.18
N SER A 30 -0.47 -2.61 6.20
CA SER A 30 0.40 -2.93 7.34
C SER A 30 0.64 -4.43 7.43
N ILE A 31 1.83 -4.81 7.88
CA ILE A 31 2.21 -6.21 8.13
C ILE A 31 1.96 -6.52 9.62
N LYS A 32 1.33 -7.66 9.88
CA LYS A 32 1.30 -8.27 11.22
C LYS A 32 2.08 -9.58 11.14
N ASP A 33 3.30 -9.57 11.68
CA ASP A 33 4.24 -10.69 11.55
C ASP A 33 3.72 -11.96 12.24
N ASP A 34 2.99 -11.81 13.34
CA ASP A 34 2.49 -12.94 14.16
C ASP A 34 1.48 -13.85 13.44
N VAL A 35 0.91 -13.39 12.32
CA VAL A 35 -0.19 -14.10 11.62
C VAL A 35 -0.08 -14.06 10.09
N LEU A 36 1.08 -13.73 9.53
CA LEU A 36 1.32 -13.60 8.07
C LEU A 36 0.16 -12.91 7.32
N THR A 37 -0.37 -11.82 7.86
CA THR A 37 -1.56 -11.15 7.32
C THR A 37 -1.25 -9.71 6.90
N LEU A 38 -1.69 -9.32 5.70
CA LEU A 38 -1.63 -7.94 5.21
C LEU A 38 -2.99 -7.26 5.42
N LYS A 39 -3.01 -6.16 6.18
CA LYS A 39 -4.21 -5.32 6.31
C LYS A 39 -4.15 -4.21 5.28
N VAL A 40 -5.08 -4.20 4.32
CA VAL A 40 -5.24 -3.08 3.38
C VAL A 40 -5.90 -1.91 4.10
N ILE A 41 -5.20 -0.78 4.17
CA ILE A 41 -5.62 0.42 4.89
C ILE A 41 -6.40 1.35 3.95
N LYS A 42 -5.92 1.52 2.72
CA LYS A 42 -6.55 2.36 1.70
C LYS A 42 -6.11 1.90 0.31
N ILE A 43 -7.06 1.92 -0.63
CA ILE A 43 -6.79 1.78 -2.07
C ILE A 43 -7.37 3.03 -2.72
N ASP A 44 -6.54 3.79 -3.42
CA ASP A 44 -6.99 5.04 -4.05
C ASP A 44 -6.20 5.33 -5.32
N HIS A 45 -6.80 6.14 -6.21
CA HIS A 45 -6.16 6.59 -7.44
C HIS A 45 -4.94 7.47 -7.12
N ARG A 46 -3.93 7.45 -7.98
CA ARG A 46 -2.64 8.13 -7.75
C ARG A 46 -2.75 9.65 -7.57
N SER A 47 -3.85 10.27 -8.01
CA SER A 47 -4.09 11.71 -7.80
C SER A 47 -4.72 12.01 -6.44
N GLU A 48 -5.39 11.03 -5.84
CA GLU A 48 -6.25 11.21 -4.67
C GLU A 48 -5.63 10.68 -3.38
N VAL A 49 -4.66 9.75 -3.44
CA VAL A 49 -4.15 9.09 -2.22
C VAL A 49 -3.52 10.05 -1.19
N TYR A 50 -3.04 11.22 -1.62
CA TYR A 50 -2.43 12.25 -0.78
C TYR A 50 -3.33 13.46 -0.53
N ARG A 51 -4.53 13.48 -1.10
CA ARG A 51 -5.51 14.51 -0.78
C ARG A 51 -6.19 14.10 0.52
N VAL A 52 -5.69 14.68 1.61
CA VAL A 52 -6.32 14.72 2.94
C VAL A 52 -6.43 16.19 3.30
#